data_AF-A0AAD8SN73-F1
#
_entry.id   AF-A0AAD8SN73-F1
#
_cell.length_a   1.000
_cell.length_b   1.000
_cell.length_c   1.000
_cell.angle_alpha   90.00
_cell.angle_beta   90.00
_cell.angle_gamma   90.00
#
_symmetry.space_group_name_H-M   'P 1'
#
loop_
_entity.id
_entity.type
_entity.pdbx_description
1 polymer ?
#
loop_
_entity_poly.entity_id
_entity_poly.type
_entity_poly.pdbx_seq_one_letter_code
_entity_poly.pdbx_strand_id
1 'polypeptide(L)'
;MGALELPYALLHDIEGLRRAFLRNAADRSSEAKCLVAWDAMCRSKCERGLGIKNLTAKNECLQLKLVHRLHSVVDAPWSCWAWNASAGHTMPRHHWRRLVALMPFYRRPR
;
A
#
# COMPACT_ATOMS: atom_id res chain seq x y z
N MET A 1 -2.83 -6.40 11.70
CA MET A 1 -1.65 -5.72 11.15
C MET A 1 -2.10 -4.60 10.20
N GLY A 2 -1.75 -3.36 10.53
CA GLY A 2 -1.75 -2.21 9.61
C GLY A 2 -0.30 -1.83 9.31
N ALA A 3 -0.06 -1.00 8.30
CA ALA A 3 1.28 -0.60 7.89
C ALA A 3 1.40 0.93 7.88
N LEU A 4 2.61 1.42 8.20
CA LEU A 4 2.98 2.83 8.00
C LEU A 4 3.11 3.13 6.50
N GLU A 5 3.07 4.41 6.17
CA GLU A 5 3.37 4.86 4.82
C GLU A 5 4.77 4.47 4.40
N LEU A 6 4.86 3.52 3.47
CA LEU A 6 6.10 3.25 2.77
C LEU A 6 6.44 4.43 1.84
N PRO A 7 7.69 4.92 1.86
CA PRO A 7 8.16 5.92 0.91
C PRO A 7 7.97 5.45 -0.53
N TYR A 8 7.54 6.36 -1.40
CA TYR A 8 7.31 6.05 -2.82
C TYR A 8 8.57 5.48 -3.51
N ALA A 9 9.75 6.01 -3.20
CA ALA A 9 11.02 5.52 -3.74
C ALA A 9 11.23 4.03 -3.43
N LEU A 10 10.98 3.60 -2.20
CA LEU A 10 11.11 2.20 -1.81
C LEU A 10 10.11 1.30 -2.55
N LEU A 11 8.85 1.75 -2.70
CA LEU A 11 7.85 1.03 -3.48
C LEU A 11 8.31 0.89 -4.94
N HIS A 12 8.81 1.97 -5.52
CA HIS A 12 9.30 2.01 -6.90
C HIS A 12 10.50 1.07 -7.10
N ASP A 13 11.45 1.04 -6.17
CA ASP A 13 12.63 0.17 -6.26
C ASP A 13 12.23 -1.32 -6.18
N ILE A 14 11.33 -1.67 -5.26
CA ILE A 14 10.80 -3.04 -5.17
C ILE A 14 10.03 -3.41 -6.45
N GLU A 15 9.21 -2.50 -6.98
CA GLU A 15 8.49 -2.71 -8.24
C GLU A 15 9.46 -2.90 -9.41
N GLY A 16 10.54 -2.12 -9.44
CA GLY A 16 11.63 -2.20 -10.41
C GLY A 16 12.32 -3.57 -10.41
N LEU A 17 12.65 -4.08 -9.22
CA LEU A 17 13.24 -5.42 -9.07
C LEU A 17 12.29 -6.52 -9.58
N ARG A 18 11.00 -6.42 -9.29
CA ARG A 18 10.01 -7.39 -9.78
C ARG A 18 9.85 -7.33 -11.30
N ARG A 19 9.83 -6.13 -11.88
CA ARG A 19 9.79 -5.91 -13.33
C ARG A 19 11.02 -6.48 -14.01
N ALA A 20 12.21 -6.21 -13.47
CA ALA A 20 13.47 -6.74 -13.98
C ALA A 20 13.50 -8.28 -13.93
N PHE A 21 13.05 -8.89 -12.83
CA PHE A 21 12.95 -10.34 -12.71
C PHE A 21 12.05 -10.96 -13.79
N LEU A 22 10.87 -10.40 -14.03
CA LEU A 22 9.94 -10.91 -15.05
C LEU A 22 10.46 -10.72 -16.47
N ARG A 23 11.18 -9.62 -16.74
CA ARG A 23 11.85 -9.41 -18.02
C ARG A 23 12.95 -10.45 -18.25
N ASN A 24 13.82 -10.66 -17.26
CA ASN A 24 14.92 -11.64 -17.35
C ASN A 24 14.42 -13.08 -17.44
N ALA A 25 13.24 -13.39 -16.91
CA ALA A 25 12.61 -14.69 -17.09
C ALA A 25 12.19 -14.92 -18.55
N ALA A 26 11.77 -13.86 -19.25
CA ALA A 26 11.36 -13.93 -20.65
C ALA A 26 12.56 -14.09 -21.61
N ASP A 27 13.72 -13.50 -21.29
CA ASP A 27 14.93 -13.64 -22.10
C ASP A 27 15.47 -15.09 -22.15
N ARG A 28 15.15 -15.91 -21.13
CA ARG A 28 15.48 -17.36 -21.13
C ARG A 28 14.52 -18.21 -21.96
N SER A 29 13.36 -17.68 -22.29
CA SER A 29 12.31 -18.35 -23.07
C SER A 29 12.07 -17.58 -24.38
N SER A 30 12.92 -17.79 -25.39
CA SER A 30 12.69 -17.37 -26.78
C SER A 30 12.39 -15.86 -26.98
N GLU A 31 13.42 -15.03 -27.16
CA GLU A 31 13.45 -13.68 -27.83
C GLU A 31 12.33 -12.65 -27.55
N ALA A 32 11.38 -12.97 -26.68
CA ALA A 32 10.17 -12.21 -26.45
C ALA A 32 10.38 -11.40 -25.19
N LYS A 33 10.77 -10.13 -25.37
CA LYS A 33 10.72 -9.15 -24.29
C LYS A 33 9.29 -9.12 -23.76
N CYS A 34 9.10 -9.36 -22.46
CA CYS A 34 7.79 -9.25 -21.84
C CYS A 34 7.33 -7.77 -21.88
N LEU A 35 6.62 -7.40 -22.95
CA LEU A 35 6.07 -6.06 -23.21
C LEU A 35 4.70 -5.86 -22.55
N VAL A 36 4.26 -6.81 -21.73
CA VAL A 36 2.95 -6.74 -21.07
C VAL A 36 2.94 -5.55 -20.10
N ALA A 37 1.90 -4.71 -20.20
CA ALA A 37 1.69 -3.60 -19.28
C ALA A 37 1.63 -4.11 -17.83
N TRP A 38 2.30 -3.40 -16.92
CA TRP A 38 2.39 -3.82 -15.52
C TRP A 38 1.02 -3.98 -14.85
N ASP A 39 0.09 -3.08 -15.15
CA ASP A 39 -1.28 -3.14 -14.65
C ASP A 39 -2.01 -4.40 -15.12
N ALA A 40 -1.73 -4.90 -16.32
CA ALA A 40 -2.31 -6.14 -16.82
C ALA A 40 -1.76 -7.36 -16.07
N MET A 41 -0.48 -7.35 -15.68
CA MET A 41 0.10 -8.42 -14.84
C MET A 41 -0.46 -8.42 -13.42
N CYS A 42 -0.86 -7.25 -12.90
CA CYS A 42 -1.49 -7.14 -11.59
C CYS A 42 -2.93 -7.67 -11.53
N ARG A 43 -3.61 -7.83 -12.68
CA ARG A 43 -4.97 -8.38 -12.74
C ARG A 43 -5.02 -9.82 -12.24
N SER A 44 -6.21 -10.26 -11.86
CA SER A 44 -6.41 -11.64 -11.41
C SER A 44 -6.15 -12.65 -12.55
N LYS A 45 -5.89 -13.91 -12.21
CA LYS A 45 -5.72 -14.98 -13.21
C LYS A 45 -6.98 -15.18 -14.07
N CYS A 46 -8.16 -14.97 -13.48
CA CYS A 46 -9.45 -15.01 -14.19
C CYS A 46 -9.53 -13.94 -15.28
N GLU A 47 -8.88 -12.79 -15.07
CA GLU A 47 -8.79 -11.68 -16.03
C GLU A 47 -7.53 -11.76 -16.91
N ARG A 48 -6.92 -12.95 -17.01
CA ARG A 48 -5.69 -13.22 -17.77
C ARG A 48 -4.44 -12.48 -17.27
N GLY A 49 -4.45 -11.99 -16.03
CA GLY A 49 -3.28 -11.44 -15.36
C GLY A 49 -2.48 -12.49 -14.59
N LEU A 50 -1.38 -12.07 -13.96
CA LEU A 50 -0.52 -12.93 -13.13
C LEU A 50 -0.93 -12.91 -11.64
N GLY A 51 -1.88 -12.05 -11.25
CA GLY A 51 -2.29 -11.87 -9.86
C GLY A 51 -1.22 -11.19 -8.99
N ILE A 52 -0.28 -10.47 -9.61
CA ILE A 52 0.76 -9.75 -8.88
C ILE A 52 0.13 -8.61 -8.08
N LYS A 53 0.37 -8.58 -6.78
CA LYS A 53 -0.18 -7.51 -5.93
C LYS A 53 0.49 -6.18 -6.25
N ASN A 54 -0.32 -5.21 -6.69
CA ASN A 54 0.09 -3.81 -6.77
C ASN A 54 0.44 -3.31 -5.36
N LEU A 55 1.72 -2.96 -5.14
CA LEU A 55 2.22 -2.60 -3.82
C LEU A 55 1.68 -1.26 -3.35
N THR A 56 1.53 -0.30 -4.27
CA THR A 56 0.98 1.02 -3.97
C THR A 56 -0.45 0.87 -3.47
N ALA A 57 -1.32 0.20 -4.23
CA ALA A 57 -2.70 -0.04 -3.83
C ALA A 57 -2.79 -0.84 -2.52
N LYS A 58 -1.92 -1.85 -2.34
CA LYS A 58 -1.87 -2.63 -1.10
C LYS A 58 -1.48 -1.76 0.11
N ASN A 59 -0.51 -0.86 -0.04
CA ASN A 59 -0.07 0.05 1.02
C ASN A 59 -1.22 0.99 1.43
N GLU A 60 -1.88 1.61 0.46
CA GLU A 60 -3.05 2.48 0.70
C GLU A 60 -4.19 1.74 1.42
N CYS A 61 -4.51 0.52 0.98
CA CYS A 61 -5.50 -0.31 1.65
C CYS A 61 -5.12 -0.66 3.10
N LEU A 62 -3.84 -0.89 3.39
CA LEU A 62 -3.37 -1.17 4.75
C LEU A 62 -3.43 0.08 5.64
N GLN A 63 -3.19 1.27 5.09
CA GLN A 63 -3.38 2.53 5.79
C GLN A 63 -4.86 2.78 6.09
N LEU A 64 -5.75 2.57 5.12
CA LEU A 64 -7.19 2.69 5.34
C LEU A 64 -7.68 1.70 6.41
N LYS A 65 -7.18 0.46 6.37
CA LYS A 65 -7.46 -0.55 7.41
C LYS A 65 -6.95 -0.12 8.79
N LEU A 66 -5.82 0.58 8.86
CA LEU A 66 -5.30 1.14 10.10
C LEU A 66 -6.21 2.26 10.62
N VAL A 67 -6.64 3.18 9.75
CA VAL A 67 -7.61 4.24 10.10
C VAL A 67 -8.93 3.64 10.59
N HIS A 68 -9.47 2.64 9.90
CA HIS A 68 -10.67 1.93 10.34
C HIS A 68 -10.51 1.36 11.75
N ARG A 69 -9.39 0.67 12.02
CA ARG A 69 -9.10 0.10 13.36
C ARG A 69 -8.96 1.16 14.44
N LEU A 70 -8.40 2.32 14.09
CA LEU A 70 -8.25 3.45 15.02
C LEU A 70 -9.61 3.99 15.46
N HIS A 71 -10.62 3.92 14.59
CA HIS A 71 -11.99 4.33 14.90
C HIS A 71 -12.87 3.22 15.44
N SER A 72 -12.65 1.95 15.06
CA SER A 72 -13.51 0.83 15.44
C SER A 72 -13.15 0.22 16.79
N VAL A 73 -11.90 0.37 17.24
CA VAL A 73 -11.42 -0.18 18.53
C VAL A 73 -10.90 0.97 19.38
N VAL A 74 -11.83 1.78 19.87
CA VAL A 74 -11.53 3.01 20.63
C VAL A 74 -10.79 2.69 21.94
N ASP A 75 -11.04 1.53 22.55
CA ASP A 75 -10.50 1.17 23.87
C ASP A 75 -9.21 0.33 23.83
N ALA A 76 -8.61 0.15 22.65
CA ALA A 76 -7.33 -0.56 22.60
C ALA A 76 -6.18 0.35 23.09
N PRO A 77 -5.25 -0.15 23.93
CA PRO A 77 -4.13 0.65 24.41
C PRO A 77 -3.30 1.33 23.30
N TRP A 78 -3.14 0.67 22.15
CA TRP A 78 -2.41 1.22 21.01
C TRP A 78 -3.17 2.33 20.27
N SER A 79 -4.51 2.32 20.25
CA SER A 79 -5.30 3.36 19.60
C SER A 79 -5.34 4.62 20.46
N CYS A 80 -5.50 4.48 21.78
CA CYS A 80 -5.34 5.57 22.74
C CYS A 80 -3.94 6.19 22.66
N TRP A 81 -2.89 5.36 22.63
CA TRP A 81 -1.54 5.84 22.41
C TRP A 81 -1.40 6.60 21.08
N ALA A 82 -1.95 6.09 19.98
CA ALA A 82 -1.84 6.75 18.67
C ALA A 82 -2.52 8.12 18.65
N TRP A 83 -3.69 8.28 19.29
CA TRP A 83 -4.35 9.56 19.47
C TRP A 83 -3.52 10.52 20.31
N ASN A 84 -2.99 10.06 21.45
CA ASN A 84 -2.14 10.89 22.32
C ASN A 84 -0.82 11.28 21.65
N ALA A 85 -0.19 10.37 20.90
CA ALA A 85 1.04 10.61 20.15
C ALA A 85 0.82 11.59 18.99
N SER A 86 -0.39 11.64 18.42
CA SER A 86 -0.77 12.63 17.41
C SER A 86 -0.91 14.04 18.00
N ALA A 87 -1.38 14.14 19.25
CA ALA A 87 -1.49 15.41 19.98
C ALA A 87 -0.14 15.88 20.55
N GLY A 88 0.71 14.95 21.01
CA GLY A 88 1.99 15.23 21.68
C GLY A 88 3.23 15.31 20.78
N HIS A 89 3.07 15.37 19.46
CA HIS A 89 4.17 15.40 18.46
C HIS A 89 5.13 14.20 18.44
N THR A 90 4.85 13.12 19.16
CA THR A 90 5.69 11.91 19.17
C THR A 90 5.60 11.12 17.86
N MET A 91 4.44 11.16 17.19
CA MET A 91 4.26 10.54 15.88
C MET A 91 4.85 11.43 14.77
N PRO A 92 5.65 10.90 13.82
CA PRO A 92 6.15 11.69 12.72
C PRO A 92 5.01 12.39 11.96
N ARG A 93 5.10 13.72 11.82
CA ARG A 93 4.02 14.55 11.27
C ARG A 93 3.54 14.10 9.89
N HIS A 94 4.43 13.57 9.05
CA HIS A 94 4.07 13.12 7.70
C HIS A 94 3.16 11.87 7.72
N HIS A 95 3.48 10.88 8.57
CA HIS A 95 2.63 9.70 8.74
C HIS A 95 1.24 10.06 9.28
N TRP A 96 1.17 10.97 10.26
CA TRP A 96 -0.12 11.43 10.78
C TRP A 96 -0.91 12.21 9.72
N ARG A 97 -0.26 13.12 8.98
CA ARG A 97 -0.90 13.86 7.87
C ARG A 97 -1.47 12.92 6.81
N ARG A 98 -0.77 11.84 6.46
CA ARG A 98 -1.28 10.85 5.51
C ARG A 98 -2.52 10.13 6.04
N LEU A 99 -2.51 9.71 7.31
CA LEU A 99 -3.68 9.09 7.93
C LEU A 99 -4.88 10.06 8.00
N VAL A 100 -4.65 11.32 8.37
CA VAL A 100 -5.67 12.38 8.38
C VAL A 100 -6.22 12.63 6.98
N ALA A 101 -5.38 12.62 5.94
CA ALA A 101 -5.83 12.75 4.55
C ALA A 101 -6.73 11.59 4.10
N LEU A 102 -6.62 10.42 4.74
CA LEU A 102 -7.46 9.26 4.47
C LEU A 102 -8.77 9.25 5.30
N MET A 103 -8.87 10.06 6.36
CA MET A 103 -10.05 10.11 7.22
C MET A 103 -11.35 10.51 6.48
N PRO A 104 -11.37 11.48 5.53
CA PRO A 104 -12.57 11.82 4.78
C PRO A 104 -13.15 10.66 3.97
N PHE A 105 -12.30 9.74 3.48
CA PHE A 105 -12.77 8.55 2.76
C PHE A 105 -13.45 7.53 3.68
N TYR A 106 -13.11 7.56 4.98
CA TYR A 106 -13.74 6.72 6.00
C TYR A 106 -15.01 7.35 6.57
N ARG A 107 -15.00 8.67 6.78
CA ARG A 107 -16.14 9.45 7.27
C ARG A 107 -16.99 9.91 6.08
N ARG A 108 -17.85 9.04 5.54
CA ARG A 108 -18.85 9.48 4.54
C ARG A 108 -19.81 10.52 5.17
N PRO A 109 -20.30 11.48 4.37
CA PRO A 109 -20.95 12.70 4.85
C PRO A 109 -22.31 12.38 5.48
N ARG A 110 -22.67 13.17 6.50
CA ARG A 110 -24.07 13.31 6.92
C ARG A 110 -24.89 13.94 5.81
#